data_AF-A0A662CQV1-F1
#
_entry.id   AF-A0A662CQV1-F1
#
_cell.length_a   1.000
_cell.length_b   1.000
_cell.length_c   1.000
_cell.angle_alpha   90.00
_cell.angle_beta   90.00
_cell.angle_gamma   90.00
#
_symmetry.space_group_name_H-M   'P 1'
#
loop_
_entity.id
_entity.type
_entity.pdbx_description
1 polymer ?
#
loop_
_entity_poly.entity_id
_entity_poly.type
_entity_poly.pdbx_seq_one_letter_code
_entity_poly.pdbx_strand_id
1 'polypeptide(L)' 'NSQLIPPHTGFPAITVPMGFTYNHLPAGLQIVGRLFSEPELIKVAYAFEQATHHRRPPKKFK' A
#
# COMPACT_ATOMS: atom_id res chain seq x y z
N ASN A 1 -4.09 -1.16 8.18
CA ASN A 1 -2.96 -2.12 8.12
C ASN A 1 -3.17 -3.19 9.18
N SER A 2 -3.12 -4.47 8.84
CA SER A 2 -3.26 -5.55 9.82
C SER A 2 -1.89 -5.92 10.39
N GLN A 3 -1.72 -5.77 11.70
CA GLN A 3 -0.52 -6.19 12.44
C GLN A 3 -0.52 -7.69 12.79
N LEU A 4 -1.62 -8.41 12.53
CA LEU A 4 -1.80 -9.79 12.99
C LEU A 4 -1.49 -10.83 11.90
N ILE A 5 -1.70 -10.49 10.63
CA ILE A 5 -1.60 -11.46 9.53
C ILE A 5 -0.16 -11.51 8.97
N PRO A 6 0.43 -10.41 8.44
CA PRO A 6 1.73 -10.48 7.78
C PRO A 6 2.91 -10.94 8.67
N PRO A 7 3.10 -10.42 9.90
CA PRO A 7 4.29 -10.76 10.69
C PRO A 7 4.23 -12.18 11.24
N HIS A 8 3.04 -12.78 11.40
CA HIS A 8 2.88 -14.13 11.91
C HIS A 8 2.92 -15.22 10.83
N THR A 9 2.58 -14.89 9.56
CA THR A 9 2.58 -15.88 8.47
C THR A 9 3.77 -15.76 7.50
N GLY A 10 4.56 -14.69 7.58
CA GLY A 10 5.71 -14.48 6.67
C GLY A 10 5.31 -14.16 5.23
N PHE A 11 4.03 -13.85 4.99
CA PHE A 11 3.56 -13.46 3.66
C PHE A 11 4.06 -12.05 3.30
N PRO A 12 4.53 -11.84 2.05
CA PRO A 12 4.91 -10.52 1.60
C PRO A 12 3.67 -9.62 1.52
N ALA A 13 3.76 -8.43 2.10
CA ALA A 13 2.68 -7.45 2.10
C ALA A 13 3.22 -6.06 1.78
N ILE A 14 2.54 -5.32 0.91
CA ILE A 14 2.86 -3.93 0.54
C ILE A 14 1.67 -3.04 0.87
N THR A 15 1.93 -1.86 1.42
CA THR A 15 0.90 -0.84 1.65
C THR A 15 1.11 0.31 0.68
N VAL A 16 0.09 0.61 -0.12
CA VAL A 16 0.08 1.71 -1.10
C VAL A 16 -0.94 2.79 -0.69
N PRO A 17 -0.69 4.07 -0.98
CA PRO A 17 -1.63 5.13 -0.68
C PRO A 17 -2.85 5.04 -1.62
N MET A 18 -4.04 4.82 -1.06
CA MET A 18 -5.31 4.80 -1.81
C MET A 18 -5.96 6.20 -1.89
N GLY A 19 -5.36 7.21 -1.27
CA GLY A 19 -5.84 8.59 -1.28
C GLY A 19 -6.14 9.11 0.11
N PHE A 20 -7.08 10.05 0.20
CA PHE A 20 -7.46 10.68 1.45
C PHE A 20 -8.96 10.49 1.68
N THR A 21 -9.32 9.95 2.83
CA THR A 21 -10.71 9.79 3.26
C THR A 21 -11.12 10.98 4.12
N TYR A 22 -12.39 11.39 4.03
CA TYR A 22 -12.95 12.59 4.69
C TYR A 22 -12.03 13.83 4.61
N ASN A 23 -11.53 14.10 3.40
CA ASN A 23 -10.65 15.20 3.01
C ASN A 23 -9.25 15.28 3.66
N HIS A 24 -8.96 14.63 4.80
CA HIS A 24 -7.72 14.92 5.57
C HIS A 24 -6.99 13.69 6.13
N LEU A 25 -7.57 12.49 6.09
CA LEU A 25 -6.93 11.29 6.64
C LEU A 25 -6.34 10.43 5.52
N PRO A 26 -5.02 10.15 5.52
CA PRO A 26 -4.41 9.30 4.51
C PRO A 26 -4.94 7.86 4.66
N ALA A 27 -5.60 7.36 3.62
CA ALA A 27 -6.06 5.98 3.53
C ALA A 27 -5.01 5.14 2.78
N GLY A 28 -4.59 4.03 3.39
CA GLY A 28 -3.67 3.07 2.78
C GLY A 28 -4.38 1.76 2.44
N LEU A 29 -4.14 1.25 1.24
CA LEU A 29 -4.53 -0.10 0.83
C LEU A 29 -3.38 -1.05 1.09
N GLN A 30 -3.63 -2.12 1.84
CA GLN A 30 -2.65 -3.18 2.08
C GLN A 30 -2.95 -4.37 1.16
N ILE A 31 -1.97 -4.73 0.33
CA ILE A 31 -2.02 -5.87 -0.57
C ILE A 31 -1.13 -6.96 0.02
N VAL A 32 -1.67 -8.17 0.16
CA VAL A 32 -0.94 -9.34 0.68
C VAL A 32 -0.78 -10.33 -0.46
N GLY A 33 0.47 -10.67 -0.77
CA GLY A 33 0.84 -11.65 -1.78
C GLY A 33 1.04 -13.04 -1.18
N ARG A 34 1.11 -14.05 -2.05
CA ARG A 34 1.52 -15.41 -1.67
C ARG A 34 3.01 -15.43 -1.32
N LEU A 35 3.44 -16.45 -0.57
CA LEU A 35 4.86 -16.67 -0.23
C LEU A 35 5.71 -16.68 -1.51
N PHE A 36 6.86 -16.00 -1.47
CA PHE A 36 7.82 -15.86 -2.58
C PHE A 36 7.30 -15.17 -3.84
N SER A 37 6.13 -14.51 -3.79
CA SER A 37 5.52 -13.80 -4.93
C SER A 37 5.78 -12.29 -4.90
N GLU A 38 6.91 -11.85 -4.33
CA GLU A 38 7.29 -10.44 -4.23
C GLU A 38 7.35 -9.71 -5.58
N PRO A 39 7.87 -10.30 -6.68
CA PRO A 39 7.90 -9.62 -7.98
C PRO A 39 6.50 -9.29 -8.51
N GLU A 40 5.52 -10.15 -8.26
CA GLU A 40 4.13 -9.94 -8.65
C GLU A 40 3.47 -8.89 -7.76
N LEU A 41 3.71 -8.96 -6.44
CA LEU A 41 3.21 -8.00 -5.48
C LEU A 41 3.68 -6.56 -5.80
N ILE A 42 4.95 -6.40 -6.20
CA ILE A 42 5.51 -5.10 -6.61
C ILE A 42 4.85 -4.61 -7.91
N LYS A 43 4.63 -5.49 -8.90
CA LYS A 43 3.94 -5.11 -10.15
C LYS A 43 2.53 -4.61 -9.88
N VAL A 44 1.78 -5.30 -9.02
CA VAL A 44 0.41 -4.91 -8.66
C VAL A 44 0.40 -3.58 -7.91
N ALA A 45 1.29 -3.40 -6.93
CA ALA A 45 1.43 -2.15 -6.20
C ALA A 45 1.78 -0.97 -7.14
N TYR A 46 2.71 -1.19 -8.07
CA TYR A 46 3.11 -0.19 -9.06
C TYR A 46 1.98 0.16 -10.03
N ALA A 47 1.30 -0.85 -10.58
CA ALA A 47 0.17 -0.63 -11.48
C ALA A 47 -0.96 0.15 -10.80
N PHE A 48 -1.22 -0.14 -9.52
CA PHE A 48 -2.22 0.60 -8.72
C PHE A 48 -1.81 2.06 -8.49
N GLU A 49 -0.55 2.32 -8.14
CA GLU A 49 -0.05 3.69 -7.94
C GLU A 49 -0.09 4.50 -9.25
N GLN A 50 0.32 3.91 -10.37
CA GLN A 50 0.31 4.55 -11.68
C GLN A 50 -1.11 4.79 -12.22
N ALA A 51 -2.07 3.89 -11.94
CA ALA A 51 -3.44 4.08 -12.41
C ALA A 51 -4.19 5.17 -11.62
N THR A 52 -3.85 5.35 -10.34
CA THR A 52 -4.62 6.21 -9.43
C THR A 52 -3.96 7.56 -9.14
N HIS A 53 -2.63 7.65 -9.14
CA HIS A 53 -1.87 8.84 -8.78
C HIS A 53 -2.34 9.52 -7.47
N HIS A 54 -2.86 8.73 -6.53
CA HIS A 54 -3.44 9.23 -5.27
C HIS A 54 -2.40 9.71 -4.26
N ARG A 55 -1.12 9.47 -4.52
CA ARG A 55 0.00 9.91 -3.68
C ARG A 55 0.12 11.44 -3.73
N ARG A 56 -0.06 12.10 -2.57
CA ARG A 56 0.20 13.54 -2.41
C ARG A 56 1.29 13.77 -1.36
N PRO A 57 2.26 14.68 -1.61
CA PRO A 57 3.28 15.00 -0.62
C PRO A 57 2.64 15.66 0.62
N PRO A 58 3.10 15.31 1.83
CA PRO A 58 2.60 15.94 3.07
C PRO A 58 2.99 17.43 3.11
N LYS A 59 2.02 18.30 3.41
CA LYS A 59 2.21 19.77 3.48
C LYS A 59 3.29 20.24 4.48
N LYS A 60 3.71 19.39 5.42
CA LYS A 60 4.71 19.73 6.47
C LYS A 60 6.17 19.61 6.00
N PHE A 61 6.42 19.05 4.82
CA PHE A 61 7.76 18.97 4.25
C PHE A 61 7.75 19.72 2.93
N LYS A 62 8.08 21.01 2.97
CA LYS A 62 8.34 21.87 1.82
C LYS A 62 9.79 22.34 1.89
#